data_AF-A0A9D2CMY4-F1
#
_entry.id   AF-A0A9D2CMY4-F1
#
_cell.length_a   1.000
_cell.length_b   1.000
_cell.length_c   1.000
_cell.angle_alpha   90.00
_cell.angle_beta   90.00
_cell.angle_gamma   90.00
#
_symmetry.space_group_name_H-M   'P 1'
#
loop_
_entity.id
_entity.type
_entity.pdbx_description
1 polymer ?
#
loop_
_entity_poly.entity_id
_entity_poly.type
_entity_poly.pdbx_seq_one_letter_code
_entity_poly.pdbx_strand_id
1 'polypeptide(L)'
;MHLKIKKIFLNEFIYDQEIHDRLIDSIPKKSFKQFNQVLDELKQKDLLIDWDNLEIFRFLASNILGYLIQHYIIVDNTEWNEPLEIEHVTDFIVKGLTSIK
;
A
#
# COMPACT_ATOMS: atom_id res chain seq x y z
N MET A 1 -9.24 -16.23 15.87
CA MET A 1 -8.86 -17.19 14.81
C MET A 1 -8.38 -16.50 13.53
N HIS A 2 -8.99 -15.40 13.07
CA HIS A 2 -8.64 -14.71 11.81
C HIS A 2 -7.28 -13.95 11.79
N LEU A 3 -6.83 -13.37 12.91
CA LEU A 3 -5.57 -12.60 12.95
C LEU A 3 -4.33 -13.44 12.65
N LYS A 4 -4.32 -14.71 13.10
CA LYS A 4 -3.20 -15.63 12.85
C LYS A 4 -2.99 -15.90 11.37
N ILE A 5 -4.06 -16.04 10.60
CA ILE A 5 -3.99 -16.32 9.15
C ILE A 5 -3.40 -15.11 8.41
N LYS A 6 -3.83 -13.89 8.75
CA LYS A 6 -3.28 -12.65 8.17
C LYS A 6 -1.78 -12.49 8.47
N LYS A 7 -1.36 -12.75 9.71
CA LYS A 7 0.06 -12.71 10.13
C LYS A 7 0.92 -13.75 9.40
N ILE A 8 0.43 -14.98 9.25
CA ILE A 8 1.13 -16.05 8.53
C ILE A 8 1.30 -15.66 7.06
N PHE A 9 0.22 -15.25 6.41
CA PHE A 9 0.26 -14.84 5.00
C PHE A 9 1.22 -13.66 4.77
N LEU A 10 1.17 -12.63 5.63
CA LEU A 10 2.06 -11.48 5.48
C LEU A 10 3.53 -11.84 5.73
N ASN A 11 3.82 -12.74 6.69
CA ASN A 11 5.16 -13.26 6.88
C ASN A 11 5.64 -14.03 5.64
N GLU A 12 4.82 -14.94 5.12
CA GLU A 12 5.12 -15.70 3.92
C GLU A 12 5.39 -14.78 2.72
N PHE A 13 4.57 -13.75 2.51
CA PHE A 13 4.79 -12.76 1.45
C PHE A 13 6.14 -12.03 1.56
N ILE A 14 6.62 -11.74 2.78
CA ILE A 14 7.88 -11.01 3.01
C ILE A 14 9.10 -11.92 2.93
N TYR A 15 9.00 -13.14 3.47
CA TYR A 15 10.16 -14.02 3.67
C TYR A 15 10.30 -15.12 2.59
N ASP A 16 9.25 -15.40 1.82
CA ASP A 16 9.26 -16.42 0.75
C ASP A 16 9.20 -15.75 -0.63
N GLN A 17 10.31 -15.85 -1.37
CA GLN A 17 10.45 -15.29 -2.72
C GLN A 17 9.49 -15.94 -3.73
N GLU A 18 9.17 -17.22 -3.59
CA GLU A 18 8.26 -17.92 -4.50
C GLU A 18 6.81 -17.43 -4.30
N ILE A 19 6.41 -17.19 -3.05
CA ILE A 19 5.10 -16.61 -2.72
C ILE A 19 5.02 -15.17 -3.23
N HIS A 20 6.07 -14.37 -3.03
CA HIS A 20 6.18 -13.02 -3.56
C HIS A 20 5.99 -12.99 -5.09
N ASP A 21 6.76 -13.79 -5.82
CA ASP A 21 6.75 -13.77 -7.29
C ASP A 21 5.41 -14.22 -7.86
N ARG A 22 4.80 -15.28 -7.29
CA ARG A 22 3.45 -15.71 -7.70
C ARG A 22 2.39 -14.65 -7.44
N LEU A 23 2.51 -13.88 -6.37
CA LEU A 23 1.58 -12.79 -6.05
C LEU A 23 1.72 -11.64 -7.05
N ILE A 24 2.94 -11.21 -7.34
CA ILE A 24 3.18 -10.17 -8.35
C ILE A 24 2.71 -10.62 -9.74
N ASP A 25 3.01 -11.87 -10.13
CA ASP A 25 2.58 -12.44 -11.41
C ASP A 25 1.06 -12.62 -11.51
N SER A 26 0.38 -12.79 -10.38
CA SER A 26 -1.07 -12.89 -10.34
C SER A 26 -1.77 -11.57 -10.61
N ILE A 27 -1.08 -10.42 -10.48
CA ILE A 27 -1.65 -9.10 -10.74
C ILE A 27 -1.87 -8.96 -12.26
N PRO A 28 -3.12 -8.89 -12.73
CA PRO A 28 -3.38 -8.79 -14.16
C PRO A 28 -2.80 -7.50 -14.71
N LYS A 29 -2.09 -7.57 -15.85
CA LYS A 29 -1.57 -6.39 -16.57
C LYS A 29 -2.65 -5.33 -16.82
N LYS A 30 -3.90 -5.76 -16.99
CA LYS A 30 -5.07 -4.87 -17.15
C LYS A 30 -5.30 -4.01 -15.89
N SER A 31 -5.19 -4.58 -14.70
CA SER A 31 -5.35 -3.87 -13.43
C SER A 31 -4.27 -2.79 -13.28
N PHE A 32 -3.02 -3.13 -13.63
CA PHE A 32 -1.92 -2.16 -13.61
C PHE A 32 -2.14 -1.00 -14.58
N LYS A 33 -2.64 -1.30 -15.79
CA LYS A 33 -2.99 -0.28 -16.78
C LYS A 33 -4.10 0.65 -16.28
N GLN A 34 -5.16 0.09 -15.67
CA GLN A 34 -6.26 0.87 -15.10
C GLN A 34 -5.78 1.75 -13.94
N PHE A 35 -4.90 1.22 -13.09
CA PHE A 35 -4.29 1.98 -12.01
C PHE A 35 -3.51 3.20 -12.55
N ASN A 36 -2.64 2.98 -13.54
CA ASN A 36 -1.90 4.09 -14.19
C ASN A 36 -2.84 5.13 -14.80
N GLN A 37 -3.91 4.70 -15.47
CA GLN A 37 -4.88 5.61 -16.05
C GLN A 37 -5.53 6.51 -14.97
N VAL A 38 -5.89 5.95 -13.82
CA VAL A 38 -6.45 6.74 -12.71
C VAL A 38 -5.44 7.76 -12.19
N LEU A 39 -4.17 7.37 -12.01
CA LEU A 39 -3.13 8.31 -11.59
C LEU A 39 -2.96 9.45 -12.61
N ASP A 40 -2.93 9.12 -13.90
CA ASP A 40 -2.80 10.11 -14.97
C ASP A 40 -3.99 11.09 -15.00
N GLU A 41 -5.22 10.60 -14.82
CA GLU A 41 -6.42 11.42 -14.73
C GLU A 41 -6.40 12.36 -13.50
N LEU A 42 -5.82 11.92 -12.38
CA LEU A 42 -5.68 12.76 -11.18
C LEU A 42 -4.61 13.84 -11.36
N LYS A 43 -3.47 13.52 -12.00
CA LYS A 43 -2.43 14.51 -12.32
C LYS A 43 -2.94 15.58 -13.28
N GLN A 44 -3.71 15.19 -14.29
CA GLN A 44 -4.32 16.13 -15.23
C GLN A 44 -5.26 17.14 -14.57
N LYS A 45 -5.81 16.81 -13.40
CA LYS A 45 -6.68 17.68 -12.60
C LYS A 45 -5.92 18.43 -11.51
N ASP A 46 -4.59 18.34 -11.50
CA ASP A 46 -3.70 18.84 -10.43
C ASP A 46 -4.09 18.31 -9.03
N LEU A 47 -4.76 17.15 -8.95
CA LEU A 47 -5.15 16.49 -7.69
C LEU A 47 -4.08 15.53 -7.16
N LEU A 48 -3.10 15.19 -8.00
CA LEU A 48 -1.99 14.29 -7.68
C LEU A 48 -0.69 14.90 -8.21
N ILE A 49 0.39 14.69 -7.47
CA ILE A 49 1.73 15.12 -7.84
C ILE A 49 2.18 14.52 -9.18
N ASP A 50 2.85 15.32 -10.00
CA ASP A 50 3.30 14.94 -11.34
C ASP A 50 4.63 14.17 -11.28
N TRP A 51 4.59 12.97 -10.71
CA TRP A 51 5.70 12.01 -10.64
C TRP A 51 5.46 10.82 -11.57
N ASP A 52 6.46 9.95 -11.73
CA ASP A 52 6.27 8.69 -12.45
C ASP A 52 5.24 7.78 -11.73
N ASN A 53 4.40 7.07 -12.49
CA ASN A 53 3.36 6.22 -11.90
C ASN A 53 3.94 5.07 -11.05
N LEU A 54 5.10 4.52 -11.42
CA LEU A 54 5.78 3.51 -10.62
C LEU A 54 6.31 4.10 -9.32
N GLU A 55 6.77 5.33 -9.35
CA GLU A 55 7.22 6.04 -8.15
C GLU A 55 6.05 6.24 -7.17
N ILE A 56 4.91 6.75 -7.65
CA ILE A 56 3.69 6.92 -6.86
C ILE A 56 3.22 5.57 -6.30
N PHE A 57 3.18 4.53 -7.13
CA PHE A 57 2.84 3.18 -6.70
C PHE A 57 3.75 2.68 -5.58
N ARG A 58 5.08 2.88 -5.71
CA ARG A 58 6.06 2.48 -4.70
C ARG A 58 5.81 3.19 -3.37
N PHE A 59 5.49 4.49 -3.37
CA PHE A 59 5.16 5.23 -2.15
C PHE A 59 3.87 4.74 -1.50
N LEU A 60 2.82 4.49 -2.29
CA LEU A 60 1.57 3.91 -1.78
C LEU A 60 1.81 2.55 -1.15
N ALA A 61 2.49 1.65 -1.87
CA ALA A 61 2.82 0.31 -1.41
C ALA A 61 3.65 0.34 -0.12
N SER A 62 4.66 1.22 -0.04
CA SER A 62 5.52 1.33 1.14
C SER A 62 4.75 1.75 2.39
N ASN A 63 3.83 2.72 2.27
CA ASN A 63 3.01 3.18 3.40
C ASN A 63 2.01 2.10 3.85
N ILE A 64 1.33 1.46 2.89
CA ILE A 64 0.37 0.37 3.18
C ILE A 64 1.09 -0.82 3.82
N LEU A 65 2.22 -1.27 3.25
CA LEU A 65 2.99 -2.39 3.79
C LEU A 65 3.59 -2.06 5.16
N GLY A 66 4.08 -0.84 5.37
CA GLY A 66 4.59 -0.40 6.67
C GLY A 66 3.53 -0.53 7.78
N TYR A 67 2.32 -0.05 7.51
CA TYR A 67 1.17 -0.22 8.40
C TYR A 67 0.88 -1.71 8.68
N LEU A 68 0.80 -2.53 7.63
CA LEU A 68 0.50 -3.96 7.76
C LEU A 68 1.57 -4.71 8.59
N ILE A 69 2.85 -4.40 8.37
CA ILE A 69 3.97 -5.00 9.11
C ILE A 69 3.88 -4.64 10.58
N GLN A 70 3.71 -3.36 10.92
CA GLN A 70 3.61 -2.93 12.30
C GLN A 70 2.42 -3.59 13.00
N HIS A 71 1.25 -3.57 12.35
CA HIS A 71 0.00 -4.04 12.93
C HIS A 71 -0.08 -5.57 13.07
N TYR A 72 0.42 -6.35 12.10
CA TYR A 72 0.26 -7.81 12.11
C TYR A 72 1.52 -8.58 12.53
N ILE A 73 2.72 -8.02 12.38
CA ILE A 73 3.98 -8.74 12.63
C ILE A 73 4.65 -8.30 13.92
N ILE A 74 4.81 -6.99 14.10
CA ILE A 74 5.65 -6.43 15.17
C ILE A 74 4.91 -6.39 16.51
N VAL A 75 3.64 -6.00 16.50
CA VAL A 75 2.91 -5.72 17.74
C VAL A 75 1.92 -6.84 18.06
N ASP A 76 2.20 -7.60 19.12
CA ASP A 76 1.38 -8.77 19.48
C ASP A 76 0.27 -8.47 20.51
N ASN A 77 0.23 -7.30 21.18
CA ASN A 77 -0.65 -7.10 22.36
C ASN A 77 -1.05 -5.64 22.76
N THR A 78 -0.90 -4.62 21.92
CA THR A 78 -1.31 -3.24 22.31
C THR A 78 -2.77 -2.93 21.99
N GLU A 79 -3.35 -1.97 22.73
CA GLU A 79 -4.54 -1.20 22.34
C GLU A 79 -4.26 -0.44 21.03
N TRP A 80 -4.26 -1.16 19.91
CA TRP A 80 -4.07 -0.59 18.60
C TRP A 80 -5.36 0.11 18.17
N ASN A 81 -5.31 1.44 18.09
CA ASN A 81 -6.44 2.22 17.58
C ASN A 81 -6.44 2.16 16.04
N GLU A 82 -6.95 1.04 15.51
CA GLU A 82 -6.98 0.76 14.06
C GLU A 82 -7.58 1.92 13.24
N PRO A 83 -8.73 2.51 13.64
CA PRO A 83 -9.28 3.66 12.93
C PRO A 83 -8.32 4.86 12.84
N LEU A 84 -7.65 5.21 13.94
CA LEU A 84 -6.74 6.35 13.99
C LEU A 84 -5.50 6.11 13.13
N GLU A 85 -4.96 4.88 13.14
CA GLU A 85 -3.78 4.54 12.35
C GLU A 85 -4.09 4.53 10.84
N ILE A 86 -5.28 4.05 10.44
CA ILE A 86 -5.74 4.14 9.06
C ILE A 86 -5.89 5.62 8.63
N GLU A 87 -6.44 6.46 9.51
CA GLU A 87 -6.55 7.90 9.27
C GLU A 87 -5.17 8.52 9.06
N HIS A 88 -4.20 8.26 9.93
CA HIS A 88 -2.84 8.78 9.80
C HIS A 88 -2.13 8.32 8.53
N VAL A 89 -2.25 7.04 8.14
CA VAL A 89 -1.66 6.52 6.90
C VAL A 89 -2.30 7.19 5.68
N THR A 90 -3.62 7.35 5.69
CA THR A 90 -4.35 8.04 4.62
C THR A 90 -3.92 9.50 4.51
N ASP A 91 -3.87 10.21 5.64
CA ASP A 91 -3.45 11.59 5.72
C ASP A 91 -2.01 11.79 5.21
N PHE A 92 -1.11 10.89 5.58
CA PHE A 92 0.27 10.92 5.12
C PHE A 92 0.36 10.72 3.61
N ILE A 93 -0.38 9.75 3.06
CA ILE A 93 -0.46 9.49 1.63
C ILE A 93 -1.04 10.70 0.88
N VAL A 94 -2.18 11.24 1.35
CA VAL A 94 -2.84 12.38 0.73
C VAL A 94 -1.92 13.60 0.75
N LYS A 95 -1.38 13.97 1.91
CA LYS A 95 -0.50 15.15 2.04
C LYS A 95 0.80 14.96 1.25
N GLY A 96 1.34 13.75 1.21
CA GLY A 96 2.59 13.44 0.51
C GLY A 96 2.47 13.37 -1.02
N LEU A 97 1.27 13.08 -1.55
CA LEU A 97 1.04 12.90 -2.98
C LEU A 97 0.12 13.95 -3.60
N THR A 98 -0.47 14.86 -2.81
CA THR A 98 -1.22 16.01 -3.34
C THR A 98 -0.28 16.96 -4.08
N SER A 99 -0.75 17.57 -5.17
CA SER A 99 0.02 18.55 -5.94
C SER A 99 0.41 19.78 -5.09
N ILE A 100 1.63 20.29 -5.28
CA ILE A 100 2.19 21.46 -4.56
C ILE A 100 2.00 22.77 -5.37
N LYS A 101 1.32 22.70 -6.54
CA LYS A 101 1.06 23.89 -7.37
C LYS A 101 0.06 24.84 -6.75
#